data_AF-A0A2S9F4M4-F1
#
_entry.id   AF-A0A2S9F4M4-F1
#
_cell.length_a   1.000
_cell.length_b   1.000
_cell.length_c   1.000
_cell.angle_alpha   90.00
_cell.angle_beta   90.00
_cell.angle_gamma   90.00
#
_symmetry.space_group_name_H-M   'P 1'
#
loop_
_entity.id
_entity.type
_entity.pdbx_description
1 polymer ?
#
loop_
_entity_poly.entity_id
_entity_poly.type
_entity_poly.pdbx_seq_one_letter_code
_entity_poly.pdbx_strand_id
1 'polypeptide(L)'
;AEGISMYLTEDEGTALLRRVVDRFPSGELQIDFYNWVAIRSQKTQTLVRKTGSTLYWAVNSPEDILSTVPGTRLLASATLFDASTASRTSAPFKALGRAIRILPPVRNAIQYHRYAFGPVS
;
A
#
# COMPACT_ATOMS: atom_id res chain seq x y z
N ALA A 1 7.17 -1.02 7.58
CA ALA A 1 6.74 -2.42 7.46
C ALA A 1 6.50 -2.69 6.00
N GLU A 2 7.26 -3.60 5.41
CA GLU A 2 7.12 -3.97 4.00
C GLU A 2 6.65 -5.42 3.92
N GLY A 3 5.67 -5.69 3.06
CA GLY A 3 5.24 -7.04 2.71
C GLY A 3 4.42 -7.76 3.79
N ILE A 4 3.85 -7.05 4.77
CA ILE A 4 3.08 -7.70 5.86
C ILE A 4 1.64 -7.21 6.02
N SER A 5 1.34 -5.97 5.63
CA SER A 5 0.03 -5.35 5.89
C SER A 5 -1.13 -6.13 5.26
N MET A 6 -0.92 -6.65 4.05
CA MET A 6 -1.90 -7.39 3.26
C MET A 6 -2.33 -8.73 3.89
N TYR A 7 -1.54 -9.29 4.80
CA TYR A 7 -1.85 -10.55 5.49
C TYR A 7 -2.66 -10.34 6.78
N LEU A 8 -2.74 -9.11 7.26
CA LEU A 8 -3.61 -8.75 8.37
C LEU A 8 -5.03 -8.57 7.84
N THR A 9 -6.02 -8.84 8.67
CA THR A 9 -7.36 -8.29 8.48
C THR A 9 -7.36 -6.77 8.69
N GLU A 10 -8.39 -6.08 8.22
CA GLU A 10 -8.53 -4.63 8.41
C GLU A 10 -8.51 -4.23 9.88
N ASP A 11 -9.18 -5.00 10.73
CA ASP A 11 -9.23 -4.77 12.18
C ASP A 11 -7.85 -4.95 12.83
N GLU A 12 -7.15 -6.05 12.50
CA GLU A 12 -5.81 -6.32 13.02
C GLU A 12 -4.79 -5.26 12.58
N GLY A 13 -4.84 -4.88 11.30
CA GLY A 13 -3.98 -3.87 10.71
C GLY A 13 -4.22 -2.49 11.32
N THR A 14 -5.47 -2.06 11.41
CA THR A 14 -5.84 -0.78 12.03
C THR A 14 -5.47 -0.77 13.51
N ALA A 15 -5.74 -1.85 14.25
CA ALA A 15 -5.37 -1.95 15.66
C ALA A 15 -3.85 -1.90 15.88
N LEU A 16 -3.07 -2.54 15.00
CA LEU A 16 -1.61 -2.46 15.03
C LEU A 16 -1.13 -1.02 14.85
N LEU A 17 -1.61 -0.32 13.81
CA LEU A 17 -1.21 1.06 13.54
C LEU A 17 -1.58 2.00 14.68
N ARG A 18 -2.81 1.90 15.21
CA ARG A 18 -3.25 2.68 16.37
C ARG A 18 -2.35 2.44 17.58
N ARG A 19 -2.05 1.18 17.91
CA ARG A 19 -1.15 0.86 19.04
C ARG A 19 0.22 1.49 18.91
N VAL A 20 0.77 1.58 17.69
CA VAL A 20 2.05 2.27 17.47
C VAL A 20 1.90 3.78 17.72
N VAL A 21 0.88 4.40 17.13
CA VAL A 21 0.62 5.85 17.29
C VAL A 21 0.36 6.22 18.74
N ASP A 22 -0.41 5.42 19.47
CA ASP A 22 -0.76 5.66 20.87
C ASP A 22 0.43 5.44 21.82
N ARG A 23 1.38 4.58 21.44
CA ARG A 23 2.51 4.18 22.30
C ARG A 23 3.66 5.18 22.28
N PHE A 24 3.86 5.88 21.17
CA PHE A 24 4.99 6.79 20.96
C PHE A 24 4.51 8.24 20.79
N PRO A 25 5.19 9.23 21.39
CA PRO A 25 4.73 10.62 21.39
C PRO A 25 4.81 11.31 20.02
N SER A 26 5.71 10.84 19.13
CA SER A 26 5.83 11.29 17.74
C SER A 26 6.62 10.27 16.93
N GLY A 27 6.49 10.32 15.60
CA GLY A 27 7.26 9.48 14.69
C GLY A 27 6.72 9.43 13.27
N GLU A 28 7.26 8.50 12.47
CA GLU A 28 6.83 8.24 11.10
C GLU A 28 6.47 6.75 10.91
N LEU A 29 5.29 6.50 10.33
CA LEU A 29 4.87 5.17 9.87
C LEU A 29 5.17 5.05 8.38
N GLN A 30 5.96 4.04 8.02
CA GLN A 30 6.17 3.63 6.63
C GLN A 30 5.56 2.26 6.43
N ILE A 31 4.65 2.11 5.48
CA ILE A 31 3.93 0.86 5.26
C ILE A 31 3.54 0.71 3.79
N ASP A 32 3.66 -0.50 3.26
CA ASP A 32 3.12 -0.86 1.95
C ASP A 32 1.69 -1.36 2.08
N PHE A 33 0.88 -1.19 1.05
CA PHE A 33 -0.52 -1.60 1.02
C PHE A 33 -0.91 -2.18 -0.32
N TYR A 34 -1.83 -3.13 -0.26
CA TYR A 34 -2.49 -3.70 -1.44
C TYR A 34 -3.91 -3.15 -1.52
N ASN A 35 -4.37 -2.80 -2.72
CA ASN A 35 -5.77 -2.41 -2.90
C ASN A 35 -6.67 -3.61 -3.23
N TRP A 36 -7.96 -3.33 -3.43
CA TRP A 36 -8.95 -4.36 -3.75
C TRP A 36 -8.62 -5.17 -5.02
N VAL A 37 -7.98 -4.57 -6.04
CA VAL A 37 -7.58 -5.27 -7.26
C VAL A 37 -6.51 -6.30 -6.94
N ALA A 38 -5.45 -5.89 -6.23
CA ALA A 38 -4.35 -6.76 -5.86
C ALA A 38 -4.81 -7.96 -5.01
N ILE A 39 -5.78 -7.73 -4.11
CA ILE A 39 -6.40 -8.78 -3.29
C ILE A 39 -7.31 -9.68 -4.10
N ARG A 40 -8.15 -9.15 -5.01
CA ARG A 40 -8.98 -9.99 -5.88
C ARG A 40 -8.14 -10.85 -6.82
N SER A 41 -7.01 -10.34 -7.30
CA SER A 41 -6.08 -11.08 -8.15
C SER A 41 -5.04 -11.89 -7.35
N GLN A 42 -5.15 -12.00 -6.03
CA GLN A 42 -4.11 -12.65 -5.22
C GLN A 42 -3.81 -14.10 -5.65
N LYS A 43 -4.82 -14.84 -6.13
CA LYS A 43 -4.66 -16.22 -6.62
C LYS A 43 -3.81 -16.33 -7.87
N THR A 44 -3.55 -15.24 -8.60
CA THR A 44 -2.65 -15.23 -9.75
C THR A 44 -1.21 -14.92 -9.36
N GLN A 45 -0.94 -14.50 -8.10
CA GLN A 45 0.39 -14.18 -7.62
C GLN A 45 1.16 -15.45 -7.25
N THR A 46 2.34 -15.66 -7.86
CA THR A 46 3.14 -16.89 -7.65
C THR A 46 3.51 -17.12 -6.19
N LEU A 47 3.81 -16.06 -5.43
CA LEU A 47 4.14 -16.16 -4.00
C LEU A 47 2.96 -16.74 -3.20
N VAL A 48 1.79 -16.11 -3.32
CA VAL A 48 0.53 -16.54 -2.69
C VAL A 48 0.20 -18.01 -3.00
N ARG A 49 0.33 -18.39 -4.28
CA ARG A 49 0.07 -19.78 -4.72
C ARG A 49 1.04 -20.80 -4.11
N LYS A 50 2.31 -20.42 -3.95
CA LYS A 50 3.36 -21.32 -3.43
C LYS A 50 3.33 -21.45 -1.91
N THR A 51 2.96 -20.39 -1.20
CA THR A 51 2.96 -20.37 0.26
C THR A 51 1.61 -20.77 0.86
N GLY A 52 0.53 -20.75 0.07
CA GLY A 52 -0.83 -20.95 0.57
C GLY A 52 -1.34 -19.79 1.42
N SER A 53 -0.63 -18.66 1.43
CA SER A 53 -1.02 -17.47 2.20
C SER A 53 -2.29 -16.84 1.62
N THR A 54 -3.04 -16.11 2.45
CA THR A 54 -4.22 -15.34 2.01
C THR A 54 -4.01 -13.87 2.34
N LEU A 55 -4.32 -13.01 1.39
CA LEU A 55 -4.32 -11.56 1.54
C LEU A 55 -5.73 -11.11 1.90
N TYR A 56 -5.88 -10.36 2.99
CA TYR A 56 -7.17 -10.00 3.57
C TYR A 56 -7.48 -8.51 3.46
N TRP A 57 -6.56 -7.64 3.82
CA TRP A 57 -6.85 -6.21 3.99
C TRP A 57 -6.51 -5.34 2.78
N ALA A 58 -7.55 -4.79 2.17
CA ALA A 58 -7.44 -3.82 1.08
C ALA A 58 -7.39 -2.39 1.61
N VAL A 59 -6.39 -1.64 1.18
CA VAL A 59 -6.32 -0.18 1.32
C VAL A 59 -6.26 0.43 -0.07
N ASN A 60 -7.30 1.20 -0.40
CA ASN A 60 -7.52 1.75 -1.72
C ASN A 60 -6.90 3.13 -1.87
N SER A 61 -6.83 3.87 -0.76
CA SER A 61 -6.29 5.23 -0.73
C SER A 61 -5.69 5.57 0.64
N PRO A 62 -4.80 6.57 0.74
CA PRO A 62 -4.32 7.06 2.02
C PRO A 62 -5.43 7.46 3.01
N GLU A 63 -6.56 7.93 2.50
CA GLU A 63 -7.72 8.36 3.27
C GLU A 63 -8.33 7.21 4.10
N ASP A 64 -8.21 5.97 3.65
CA ASP A 64 -8.66 4.79 4.41
C ASP A 64 -7.89 4.65 5.73
N ILE A 65 -6.59 5.03 5.74
CA ILE A 65 -5.76 5.03 6.95
C ILE A 65 -5.99 6.28 7.79
N LEU A 66 -6.06 7.45 7.15
CA LEU A 66 -6.27 8.72 7.86
C LEU A 66 -7.60 8.74 8.63
N SER A 67 -8.64 8.12 8.07
CA SER A 67 -9.96 8.03 8.71
C SER A 67 -10.02 7.00 9.84
N THR A 68 -9.16 5.98 9.81
CA THR A 68 -9.16 4.87 10.77
C THR A 68 -8.06 4.96 11.81
N VAL A 69 -6.98 5.72 11.60
CA VAL A 69 -5.86 5.87 12.55
C VAL A 69 -5.71 7.34 12.94
N PRO A 70 -6.48 7.82 13.93
CA PRO A 70 -6.41 9.20 14.39
C PRO A 70 -4.99 9.62 14.80
N GLY A 71 -4.67 10.90 14.59
CA GLY A 71 -3.35 11.44 14.91
C GLY A 71 -2.28 11.20 13.84
N THR A 72 -2.61 10.50 12.75
CA THR A 72 -1.75 10.37 11.57
C THR A 72 -1.96 11.51 10.58
N ARG A 73 -0.90 11.84 9.83
CA ARG A 73 -0.93 12.78 8.70
C ARG A 73 -0.11 12.24 7.55
N LEU A 74 -0.64 12.28 6.34
CA LEU A 74 0.07 11.83 5.16
C LEU A 74 1.27 12.74 4.87
N LEU A 75 2.46 12.14 4.75
CA LEU A 75 3.67 12.80 4.28
C LEU A 75 3.93 12.50 2.81
N ALA A 76 3.76 11.24 2.41
CA ALA A 76 3.94 10.81 1.04
C ALA A 76 3.13 9.55 0.74
N SER A 77 2.68 9.42 -0.50
CA SER A 77 2.12 8.19 -1.06
C SER A 77 2.73 7.99 -2.44
N ALA A 78 3.22 6.78 -2.70
CA ALA A 78 3.77 6.38 -3.98
C ALA A 78 3.21 5.01 -4.38
N THR A 79 3.18 4.73 -5.66
CA THR A 79 2.81 3.42 -6.21
C THR A 79 4.04 2.71 -6.75
N LEU A 80 3.97 1.39 -6.92
CA LEU A 80 5.02 0.62 -7.59
C LEU A 80 5.40 1.20 -8.97
N PHE A 81 4.44 1.84 -9.66
CA PHE A 81 4.66 2.44 -10.97
C PHE A 81 5.34 3.81 -10.92
N ASP A 82 5.30 4.51 -9.79
CA ASP A 82 6.05 5.76 -9.60
C ASP A 82 7.56 5.47 -9.47
N ALA A 83 7.94 4.27 -9.02
CA ALA A 83 9.32 3.79 -8.93
C ALA A 83 9.93 3.31 -10.26
N SER A 84 9.18 3.32 -11.36
CA SER A 84 9.64 2.69 -12.61
C SER A 84 10.65 3.55 -13.41
N THR A 85 11.93 3.20 -13.26
CA THR A 85 13.02 3.53 -14.19
C THR A 85 12.81 2.81 -15.53
N ALA A 86 11.90 3.30 -16.36
CA ALA A 86 11.61 2.71 -17.67
C ALA A 86 12.54 3.24 -18.77
N SER A 87 13.85 2.98 -18.69
CA SER A 87 14.81 3.41 -19.72
C SER A 87 15.16 2.34 -20.77
N ARG A 88 14.74 1.08 -20.61
CA ARG A 88 15.13 -0.04 -21.52
C ARG A 88 14.02 -1.07 -21.79
N THR A 89 12.89 -0.66 -22.36
CA THR A 89 11.80 -1.58 -22.75
C THR A 89 11.34 -1.35 -24.19
N SER A 90 10.95 -2.43 -24.88
CA SER A 90 10.44 -2.39 -26.26
C SER A 90 9.11 -1.63 -26.36
N ALA A 91 8.75 -1.17 -27.56
CA ALA A 91 7.58 -0.31 -27.78
C ALA A 91 6.24 -0.89 -27.23
N PRO A 92 5.95 -2.20 -27.32
CA PRO A 92 4.74 -2.78 -26.74
C PRO A 92 4.69 -2.66 -25.20
N PHE A 93 5.81 -2.86 -24.53
CA PHE A 93 5.89 -2.71 -23.07
C PHE A 93 5.73 -1.24 -22.64
N LYS A 94 6.21 -0.29 -23.45
CA LYS A 94 5.97 1.15 -23.22
C LYS A 94 4.48 1.50 -23.34
N ALA A 95 3.80 0.96 -24.35
CA ALA A 95 2.36 1.18 -24.54
C ALA A 95 1.54 0.59 -23.39
N LEU A 96 1.85 -0.64 -22.99
CA LEU A 96 1.21 -1.30 -21.84
C LEU A 96 1.44 -0.51 -20.54
N GLY A 97 2.67 -0.05 -20.28
CA GLY A 97 2.98 0.78 -19.11
C GLY A 97 2.22 2.10 -19.07
N ARG A 98 2.02 2.76 -20.22
CA ARG A 98 1.17 3.97 -20.31
C ARG A 98 -0.29 3.66 -20.03
N ALA A 99 -0.82 2.57 -20.59
CA ALA A 99 -2.20 2.15 -20.34
C ALA A 99 -2.46 1.87 -18.86
N ILE A 100 -1.53 1.17 -18.18
CA ILE A 100 -1.63 0.89 -16.74
C ILE A 100 -1.61 2.19 -15.92
N ARG A 101 -0.79 3.19 -16.29
CA ARG A 101 -0.77 4.51 -15.62
C ARG A 101 -2.11 5.23 -15.70
N ILE A 102 -2.93 4.96 -16.71
CA ILE A 102 -4.24 5.60 -16.92
C ILE A 102 -5.35 4.89 -16.14
N LEU A 103 -5.14 3.66 -15.64
CA LEU A 103 -6.12 2.89 -14.89
C LEU A 103 -5.84 2.98 -13.38
N PRO A 104 -6.49 3.88 -12.62
CA PRO A 104 -6.12 4.13 -11.22
C PRO A 104 -6.19 2.88 -10.32
N PRO A 105 -7.19 1.99 -10.43
CA PRO A 105 -7.22 0.77 -9.63
C PRO A 105 -6.04 -0.18 -9.88
N VAL A 106 -5.47 -0.19 -11.09
CA VAL A 106 -4.32 -1.05 -11.41
C VAL A 106 -3.02 -0.35 -11.03
N ARG A 107 -2.91 0.96 -11.31
CA ARG A 107 -1.77 1.77 -10.89
C ARG A 107 -1.59 1.74 -9.37
N ASN A 108 -2.67 1.82 -8.62
CA ASN A 108 -2.67 1.87 -7.16
C ASN A 108 -2.74 0.47 -6.53
N ALA A 109 -2.46 -0.59 -7.29
CA ALA A 109 -2.54 -1.97 -6.80
C ALA A 109 -1.58 -2.24 -5.64
N ILE A 110 -0.38 -1.68 -5.72
CA ILE A 110 0.64 -1.73 -4.66
C ILE A 110 1.07 -0.30 -4.38
N GLN A 111 0.90 0.11 -3.13
CA GLN A 111 1.13 1.48 -2.67
C GLN A 111 2.10 1.46 -1.49
N TYR A 112 2.87 2.53 -1.35
CA TYR A 112 3.80 2.78 -0.26
C TYR A 112 3.41 4.10 0.37
N HIS A 113 2.97 4.07 1.62
CA HIS A 113 2.52 5.23 2.34
C HIS A 113 3.50 5.60 3.44
N ARG A 114 3.63 6.91 3.67
CA ARG A 114 4.40 7.52 4.74
C ARG A 114 3.51 8.47 5.50
N TYR A 115 3.34 8.24 6.80
CA TYR A 115 2.55 9.07 7.69
C TYR A 115 3.40 9.60 8.85
N ALA A 116 3.25 10.86 9.20
CA ALA A 116 3.71 11.37 10.49
C ALA A 116 2.63 11.17 11.56
N PHE A 117 3.04 11.09 12.83
CA PHE A 117 2.16 11.23 13.98
C PHE A 117 2.85 12.00 15.11
N GLY A 118 2.05 12.53 16.03
CA GLY A 118 2.49 13.46 17.08
C GLY A 118 2.33 14.94 16.69
N PRO A 119 2.80 15.87 17.53
CA PRO A 119 2.66 17.30 17.31
C PRO A 119 3.28 17.78 15.99
N VAL A 120 2.67 18.79 15.36
CA VAL A 120 3.27 19.47 14.20
C VAL A 120 4.43 20.30 14.72
N SER A 121 5.65 19.94 14.30
CA SER A 121 6.88 20.70 14.57
C SER A 121 7.11 21.75 13.48
#